data_AF-A0AAE9X394-F1
#
_entry.id   AF-A0AAE9X394-F1
#
_cell.length_a   1.000
_cell.length_b   1.000
_cell.length_c   1.000
_cell.angle_alpha   90.00
_cell.angle_beta   90.00
_cell.angle_gamma   90.00
#
_symmetry.space_group_name_H-M   'P 1'
#
loop_
_entity.id
_entity.type
_entity.pdbx_description
1 polymer ?
#
loop_
_entity_poly.entity_id
_entity_poly.type
_entity_poly.pdbx_seq_one_letter_code
_entity_poly.pdbx_strand_id
1 'polypeptide(L)'
;MQTNENKTNEKNEFISYLEEHDIINHISRVLMKLFEEKEKPADAIEYIRKNWGNTDEDISLDELKKENSFLREENKNLTKKFEELNNTLKKLISDNEASEA
;
A
#
# COMPACT_ATOMS: atom_id res chain seq x y z
N MET A 1 -41.69 -12.03 -19.52
CA MET A 1 -40.27 -12.39 -19.71
C MET A 1 -39.33 -11.24 -19.33
N GLN A 2 -39.62 -9.98 -19.71
CA GLN A 2 -38.78 -8.81 -19.40
C GLN A 2 -38.52 -8.52 -17.90
N THR A 3 -39.44 -8.86 -17.00
CA THR A 3 -39.28 -8.60 -15.55
C THR A 3 -38.23 -9.49 -14.87
N ASN A 4 -37.96 -10.67 -15.42
CA ASN A 4 -36.95 -11.58 -14.87
C ASN A 4 -35.55 -11.28 -15.43
N GLU A 5 -35.46 -10.82 -16.68
CA GLU A 5 -34.21 -10.37 -17.29
C GLU A 5 -33.69 -9.11 -16.58
N ASN A 6 -34.55 -8.14 -16.28
CA ASN A 6 -34.17 -6.94 -15.53
C ASN A 6 -33.60 -7.27 -14.14
N LYS A 7 -34.24 -8.18 -13.40
CA LYS A 7 -33.73 -8.64 -12.09
C LYS A 7 -32.39 -9.38 -12.18
N THR A 8 -32.18 -10.10 -13.28
CA THR A 8 -30.91 -10.80 -13.51
C THR A 8 -29.80 -9.80 -13.82
N ASN A 9 -30.11 -8.74 -14.58
CA ASN A 9 -29.16 -7.69 -14.90
C ASN A 9 -28.75 -6.89 -13.66
N GLU A 10 -29.72 -6.47 -12.82
CA GLU A 10 -29.45 -5.78 -11.55
C GLU A 10 -28.56 -6.63 -10.61
N LYS A 11 -28.80 -7.95 -10.55
CA LYS A 11 -27.98 -8.86 -9.75
C LYS A 11 -26.55 -8.96 -10.28
N ASN A 12 -26.38 -9.03 -11.59
CA ASN A 12 -25.06 -9.12 -12.21
C ASN A 12 -24.28 -7.83 -12.02
N GLU A 13 -24.92 -6.67 -12.19
CA GLU A 13 -24.31 -5.36 -11.91
C GLU A 13 -23.84 -5.26 -10.46
N PHE A 14 -24.65 -5.73 -9.50
CA PHE A 14 -24.25 -5.76 -8.10
C PHE A 14 -23.07 -6.71 -7.83
N ILE A 15 -23.05 -7.89 -8.46
CA ILE A 15 -21.91 -8.82 -8.33
C ILE A 15 -20.64 -8.18 -8.90
N SER A 16 -20.72 -7.59 -10.10
CA SER A 16 -19.60 -6.86 -10.71
C SER A 16 -19.09 -5.75 -9.81
N TYR A 17 -20.00 -5.00 -9.16
CA TYR A 17 -19.63 -3.98 -8.17
C TYR A 17 -18.87 -4.57 -6.98
N LEU A 18 -19.34 -5.70 -6.41
CA LEU A 18 -18.66 -6.36 -5.31
C LEU A 18 -17.27 -6.91 -5.70
N GLU A 19 -17.13 -7.36 -6.94
CA GLU A 19 -15.85 -7.83 -7.50
C GLU A 19 -14.90 -6.67 -7.78
N GLU A 20 -15.39 -5.59 -8.42
CA GLU A 20 -14.62 -4.38 -8.73
C GLU A 20 -14.04 -3.72 -7.48
N HIS A 21 -14.80 -3.72 -6.38
CA HIS A 21 -14.37 -3.17 -5.10
C HIS A 21 -13.71 -4.19 -4.15
N ASP A 22 -13.34 -5.37 -4.65
CA ASP A 22 -12.63 -6.43 -3.90
C ASP A 22 -13.36 -6.95 -2.65
N ILE A 23 -14.66 -6.68 -2.53
CA ILE A 23 -15.47 -6.99 -1.34
C ILE A 23 -15.56 -8.51 -1.14
N ILE A 24 -15.71 -9.26 -2.24
CA ILE A 24 -15.79 -10.73 -2.20
C ILE A 24 -14.48 -11.34 -1.68
N ASN A 25 -13.34 -10.84 -2.15
CA ASN A 25 -12.03 -11.35 -1.74
C ASN A 25 -11.76 -11.00 -0.28
N HIS A 26 -12.11 -9.79 0.16
CA HIS A 26 -12.01 -9.38 1.57
C HIS A 26 -12.81 -10.30 2.51
N ILE A 27 -14.09 -10.52 2.19
CA ILE A 27 -14.96 -11.44 2.94
C ILE A 27 -14.33 -12.83 2.98
N SER A 28 -13.86 -13.32 1.84
CA SER A 28 -13.28 -14.67 1.71
C SER A 28 -12.06 -14.85 2.60
N ARG A 29 -11.19 -13.83 2.73
CA ARG A 29 -10.03 -13.88 3.65
C ARG A 29 -10.44 -13.93 5.11
N VAL A 30 -11.43 -13.13 5.54
CA VAL A 30 -11.93 -13.15 6.93
C VAL A 30 -12.54 -14.52 7.26
N LEU A 31 -13.27 -15.11 6.31
CA LEU A 31 -13.80 -16.47 6.46
C LEU A 31 -12.70 -17.53 6.48
N MET A 32 -11.65 -17.38 5.68
CA MET A 32 -10.48 -18.27 5.72
C MET A 32 -9.78 -18.20 7.07
N LYS A 33 -9.57 -16.99 7.63
CA LYS A 33 -9.03 -16.82 8.98
C LYS A 33 -9.88 -17.52 10.03
N LEU A 34 -11.21 -17.39 9.95
CA LEU A 34 -12.13 -18.11 10.84
C LEU A 34 -12.04 -19.63 10.66
N PHE A 35 -11.78 -20.11 9.45
CA PHE A 35 -11.61 -21.53 9.16
C PHE A 35 -10.28 -22.08 9.72
N GLU A 36 -9.21 -21.29 9.68
CA GLU A 36 -7.88 -21.65 10.19
C GLU A 36 -7.77 -21.64 11.72
N GLU A 37 -8.72 -21.00 12.42
CA GLU A 37 -8.73 -20.96 13.89
C GLU A 37 -8.80 -22.37 14.50
N LYS A 38 -7.78 -22.70 15.31
CA LYS A 38 -7.66 -24.00 15.98
C LYS A 38 -8.80 -24.25 16.97
N GLU A 39 -9.23 -23.19 17.65
CA GLU A 39 -10.40 -23.19 18.52
C GLU A 39 -11.44 -22.20 17.97
N LYS A 40 -12.55 -22.73 17.47
CA LYS A 40 -13.59 -21.88 16.89
C LYS A 40 -14.16 -20.96 17.96
N PRO A 41 -14.25 -19.64 17.68
CA PRO A 41 -14.84 -18.70 18.63
C PRO A 41 -16.29 -19.07 18.91
N ALA A 42 -16.72 -18.90 20.17
CA ALA A 42 -18.09 -19.16 20.58
C ALA A 42 -19.10 -18.26 19.83
N ASP A 43 -18.68 -17.03 19.48
CA ASP A 43 -19.43 -16.12 18.62
C ASP A 43 -18.64 -15.83 17.33
N ALA A 44 -18.99 -16.54 16.25
CA ALA A 44 -18.40 -16.36 14.94
C ALA A 44 -18.73 -15.00 14.31
N ILE A 45 -19.89 -14.41 14.61
CA ILE A 45 -20.30 -13.11 14.07
C ILE A 45 -19.49 -11.99 14.72
N GLU A 46 -19.26 -12.08 16.03
CA GLU A 46 -18.37 -11.16 16.74
C GLU A 46 -16.93 -11.26 16.22
N TYR A 47 -16.43 -12.48 15.97
CA TYR A 47 -15.12 -12.70 15.36
C TYR A 47 -15.01 -12.05 13.98
N ILE A 48 -15.98 -12.28 13.08
CA ILE A 48 -15.99 -11.67 11.74
C ILE A 48 -15.99 -10.14 11.87
N ARG A 49 -16.82 -9.56 12.76
CA ARG A 49 -16.90 -8.11 12.95
C ARG A 49 -15.58 -7.50 13.41
N LYS A 50 -14.87 -8.16 14.33
CA LYS A 50 -13.55 -7.72 14.82
C LYS A 50 -12.48 -7.83 13.73
N ASN A 51 -12.53 -8.89 12.94
CA ASN A 51 -11.51 -9.16 11.91
C ASN A 51 -11.78 -8.45 10.59
N TRP A 52 -12.96 -7.86 10.37
CA TRP A 52 -13.28 -7.09 9.18
C TRP A 52 -12.51 -5.76 9.10
N GLY A 53 -12.21 -5.13 10.24
CA GLY A 53 -11.46 -3.88 10.33
C GLY A 53 -9.96 -4.05 10.61
N ASN A 54 -9.52 -5.26 10.93
CA ASN A 54 -8.14 -5.58 11.33
C ASN A 54 -7.44 -6.49 10.30
N THR A 55 -7.84 -6.45 9.04
CA THR A 55 -7.05 -7.08 7.97
C THR A 55 -5.85 -6.20 7.65
N ASP A 56 -4.95 -6.05 8.61
CA ASP A 56 -3.61 -5.51 8.39
C ASP A 56 -2.81 -6.55 7.59
N GLU A 57 -3.08 -6.62 6.28
CA GLU A 57 -2.11 -7.02 5.27
C GLU A 57 -1.60 -5.80 4.48
N ASP A 58 -2.25 -4.64 4.58
CA ASP A 58 -1.75 -3.42 3.96
C ASP A 58 -0.84 -2.67 4.95
N ILE A 59 0.42 -3.08 4.97
CA ILE A 59 1.61 -2.36 5.46
C ILE A 59 1.37 -1.65 6.80
N SER A 60 1.87 -2.25 7.89
CA SER A 60 1.85 -1.62 9.21
C SER A 60 2.26 -0.16 9.07
N LEU A 61 1.37 0.76 9.46
CA LEU A 61 1.62 2.20 9.41
C LEU A 61 2.99 2.57 9.99
N ASP A 62 3.49 1.76 10.93
CA ASP A 62 4.82 1.88 11.52
C ASP A 62 5.95 1.46 10.58
N GLU A 63 5.78 0.42 9.76
CA GLU A 63 6.70 0.06 8.68
C GLU A 63 6.75 1.14 7.60
N LEU A 64 5.58 1.66 7.18
CA LEU A 64 5.46 2.77 6.24
C LEU A 64 6.15 4.05 6.77
N LYS A 65 5.96 4.37 8.04
CA LYS A 65 6.65 5.49 8.70
C LYS A 65 8.16 5.28 8.77
N LYS A 66 8.60 4.06 9.08
CA LYS A 66 10.02 3.70 9.18
C LYS A 66 10.70 3.80 7.81
N GLU A 67 10.07 3.28 6.76
CA GLU A 67 10.54 3.39 5.39
C GLU A 67 10.55 4.84 4.91
N ASN A 68 9.51 5.63 5.21
CA ASN A 68 9.49 7.06 4.86
C ASN A 68 10.62 7.83 5.56
N SER A 69 10.88 7.55 6.84
CA SER A 69 11.99 8.16 7.58
C SER A 69 13.33 7.79 6.98
N PHE A 70 13.54 6.51 6.65
CA PHE A 70 14.76 6.02 6.02
C PHE A 70 15.00 6.69 4.65
N LEU A 71 13.99 6.71 3.78
CA LEU A 71 14.08 7.32 2.45
C LEU A 71 14.33 8.83 2.51
N ARG A 72 13.80 9.53 3.53
CA ARG A 72 14.06 10.96 3.75
C ARG A 72 15.51 11.21 4.17
N GLU A 73 16.05 10.36 5.04
CA GLU A 73 17.44 10.48 5.48
C GLU A 73 18.43 10.15 4.35
N GLU A 74 18.13 9.12 3.56
CA GLU A 74 18.92 8.77 2.38
C GLU A 74 18.89 9.88 1.33
N ASN A 75 17.71 10.45 1.04
CA ASN A 75 17.60 11.61 0.16
C ASN A 75 18.46 12.78 0.64
N LYS A 76 18.38 13.13 1.93
CA LYS A 76 19.20 14.22 2.50
C LYS A 76 20.70 13.96 2.33
N ASN A 77 21.15 12.73 2.56
CA ASN A 77 22.54 12.35 2.39
C ASN A 77 22.98 12.40 0.92
N LEU A 78 22.14 11.94 0.00
CA LEU A 78 22.39 12.01 -1.43
C LEU A 78 22.44 13.46 -1.92
N THR A 79 21.52 14.32 -1.47
CA THR A 79 21.54 15.76 -1.80
C THR A 79 22.82 16.43 -1.31
N LYS A 80 23.26 16.14 -0.07
CA LYS A 80 24.51 16.69 0.46
C LYS A 80 25.73 16.26 -0.37
N LYS A 81 25.83 14.97 -0.70
CA LYS A 81 26.91 14.45 -1.55
C LYS A 81 26.88 15.09 -2.94
N PHE A 82 25.68 15.29 -3.50
CA PHE A 82 25.51 15.96 -4.79
C PHE A 82 26.01 17.40 -4.74
N GLU A 83 25.66 18.16 -3.70
CA GLU A 83 26.15 19.53 -3.50
C GLU A 83 27.66 19.60 -3.33
N GLU A 84 28.25 18.73 -2.50
CA GLU A 84 29.70 18.64 -2.30
C GLU A 84 30.44 18.35 -3.61
N LEU A 85 29.95 17.38 -4.38
CA LEU A 85 30.55 17.00 -5.65
C LEU A 85 30.42 18.13 -6.69
N ASN A 86 29.26 18.78 -6.76
CA ASN A 86 29.02 19.89 -7.66
C ASN A 86 29.89 21.12 -7.31
N ASN A 87 30.08 21.40 -6.02
CA ASN A 87 30.98 22.46 -5.56
C ASN A 87 32.44 22.14 -5.89
N THR A 88 32.85 20.88 -5.74
CA THR A 88 34.21 20.45 -6.08
C THR A 88 34.46 20.55 -7.58
N LEU A 89 33.48 20.13 -8.40
CA LEU A 89 33.54 20.29 -9.86
C LEU A 89 33.64 21.76 -10.27
N LYS A 90 32.79 22.64 -9.71
CA LYS A 90 32.89 24.09 -9.99
C LYS A 90 34.24 24.66 -9.61
N LYS A 91 34.79 24.25 -8.47
CA LYS A 91 36.11 24.71 -8.03
C LYS A 91 37.21 24.24 -8.98
N LEU A 92 37.19 22.97 -9.38
CA LEU A 92 38.16 22.43 -10.34
C LEU A 92 38.05 23.08 -11.72
N ILE A 93 36.83 23.38 -12.19
CA ILE A 93 36.63 24.11 -13.45
C ILE A 93 37.22 25.52 -13.34
N SER A 94 36.94 26.24 -12.25
CA SER A 94 37.50 27.56 -11.99
C SER A 94 39.03 27.55 -11.86
N ASP A 95 39.59 26.53 -11.20
CA ASP A 95 41.04 26.39 -11.02
C ASP A 95 41.73 26.02 -12.35
N ASN A 96 41.06 25.26 -13.23
CA ASN A 96 41.56 24.92 -14.57
C ASN A 96 41.49 26.13 -15.52
N GLU A 97 40.40 26.89 -15.50
CA GLU A 97 40.26 28.13 -16.29
C GLU A 97 41.29 29.20 -15.86
N ALA A 98 41.64 29.27 -14.56
CA ALA A 98 42.67 30.17 -14.05
C ALA A 98 44.10 29.70 -14.37
N SER A 99 44.31 28.43 -14.73
CA SER A 99 45.62 27.89 -15.12
C SER A 99 45.88 27.98 -16.63
N GLU A 100 44.84 28.19 -17.44
CA GLU A 100 44.93 28.33 -18.90
C GLU A 100 44.95 29.80 -19.37
N ALA A 101 44.70 30.76 -18.47
CA ALA A 101 44.76 32.22 -18.71
C ALA A 101 46.09 32.83 -18.24
#